data_AF-A0A925YQ70-F1
#
_entry.id   AF-A0A925YQ70-F1
#
_cell.length_a   1.000
_cell.length_b   1.000
_cell.length_c   1.000
_cell.angle_alpha   90.00
_cell.angle_beta   90.00
_cell.angle_gamma   90.00
#
_symmetry.space_group_name_H-M   'P 1'
#
loop_
_entity.id
_entity.type
_entity.pdbx_description
1 polymer ?
#
loop_
_entity_poly.entity_id
_entity_poly.type
_entity_poly.pdbx_seq_one_letter_code
_entity_poly.pdbx_strand_id
1 'polypeptide(L)' 'VVIKSLDSNFRPVEGISAATILGDGRVALILDVGAIRVMGERLLGHKSEAAA' A
#
# COMPACT_ATOMS: atom_id res chain seq x y z
N VAL A 1 -6.01 18.05 -6.77
CA VAL A 1 -5.69 16.62 -6.57
C VAL A 1 -6.95 15.82 -6.83
N VAL A 2 -6.89 14.79 -7.67
CA VAL A 2 -8.07 13.97 -8.05
C VAL A 2 -7.87 12.57 -7.47
N ILE A 3 -8.79 12.08 -6.62
CA ILE A 3 -8.70 10.73 -6.03
C ILE A 3 -9.52 9.74 -6.87
N LYS A 4 -8.97 8.55 -7.11
CA LYS A 4 -9.62 7.44 -7.83
C LYS A 4 -9.45 6.14 -7.05
N SER A 5 -10.56 5.40 -6.87
CA SER A 5 -10.50 4.02 -6.39
C SER A 5 -9.87 3.12 -7.46
N LEU A 6 -9.17 2.08 -7.01
CA LEU A 6 -8.56 1.04 -7.86
C LEU A 6 -9.45 -0.20 -8.03
N ASP A 7 -10.53 -0.32 -7.26
CA ASP A 7 -11.31 -1.56 -7.10
C ASP A 7 -11.98 -2.06 -8.39
N SER A 8 -12.30 -1.15 -9.31
CA SER A 8 -13.00 -1.48 -10.55
C SER A 8 -12.12 -2.17 -11.59
N ASN A 9 -10.79 -2.00 -11.50
CA ASN A 9 -9.86 -2.48 -12.53
C ASN A 9 -8.72 -3.32 -11.96
N PHE A 10 -8.49 -3.25 -10.66
CA PHE A 10 -7.39 -3.92 -9.99
C PHE A 10 -7.91 -4.75 -8.83
N ARG A 11 -7.24 -5.88 -8.60
CA ARG A 11 -7.39 -6.60 -7.34
C ARG A 11 -6.90 -5.71 -6.18
N PRO A 12 -7.43 -5.88 -4.97
CA PRO A 12 -6.90 -5.20 -3.78
C PRO A 12 -5.39 -5.44 -3.64
N VAL A 13 -4.65 -4.38 -3.36
CA VAL A 13 -3.22 -4.43 -3.09
C VAL A 13 -2.99 -4.03 -1.64
N GLU A 14 -2.43 -4.95 -0.85
CA GLU A 14 -2.14 -4.71 0.56
C GLU A 14 -1.23 -3.47 0.71
N GLY A 15 -1.61 -2.53 1.59
CA GLY A 15 -0.87 -1.29 1.81
C GLY A 15 -1.22 -0.12 0.88
N ILE A 16 -2.13 -0.29 -0.08
CA ILE A 16 -2.59 0.78 -0.99
C ILE A 16 -4.09 0.98 -0.82
N SER A 17 -4.51 2.24 -0.63
CA SER A 17 -5.93 2.60 -0.46
C SER A 17 -6.54 3.19 -1.73
N ALA A 18 -5.76 3.91 -2.54
CA ALA A 18 -6.24 4.56 -3.76
C ALA A 18 -5.09 5.02 -4.67
N ALA A 19 -5.42 5.65 -5.78
CA ALA A 19 -4.48 6.42 -6.59
C ALA A 19 -4.98 7.86 -6.80
N THR A 20 -4.04 8.75 -7.12
CA THR A 20 -4.33 10.14 -7.46
C THR A 20 -3.56 10.61 -8.68
N ILE A 21 -4.10 11.63 -9.36
CA ILE A 21 -3.45 12.34 -10.47
C ILE A 21 -2.95 13.69 -9.96
N LEU A 22 -1.65 13.94 -10.14
CA LEU A 22 -0.97 15.18 -9.81
C LEU A 22 -1.23 16.26 -10.88
N GLY A 23 -0.95 17.52 -10.55
CA GLY A 23 -1.19 18.66 -11.46
C GLY A 23 -0.34 18.62 -12.74
N ASP A 24 0.74 17.84 -12.74
CA ASP A 24 1.62 17.59 -13.89
C ASP A 24 1.26 16.30 -14.66
N GLY A 25 0.12 15.67 -14.33
CA GLY A 25 -0.38 14.47 -14.99
C GLY A 25 0.24 13.16 -14.51
N ARG A 26 1.22 13.19 -13.60
CA ARG A 26 1.77 11.95 -13.01
C ARG A 26 0.76 11.30 -12.07
N VAL A 27 0.85 9.98 -11.96
CA VAL A 27 0.04 9.19 -11.02
C VAL A 27 0.85 8.92 -9.75
N ALA A 28 0.21 9.08 -8.60
CA ALA A 28 0.74 8.69 -7.31
C ALA A 28 -0.23 7.74 -6.60
N LEU A 29 0.32 6.85 -5.78
CA LEU A 29 -0.47 5.94 -4.95
C LEU A 29 -0.72 6.58 -3.58
N ILE A 30 -1.91 6.37 -3.04
CA ILE A 30 -2.26 6.73 -1.67
C ILE A 30 -2.03 5.48 -0.83
N LEU A 31 -1.14 5.59 0.15
CA LEU A 31 -0.73 4.48 1.00
C LEU A 31 -1.64 4.36 2.24
N ASP A 32 -1.93 3.12 2.63
CA ASP A 32 -2.51 2.80 3.93
C ASP A 32 -1.39 2.50 4.93
N VAL A 33 -1.09 3.47 5.79
CA VAL A 33 -0.03 3.36 6.79
C VAL A 33 -0.32 2.26 7.82
N GLY A 34 -1.59 2.02 8.16
CA GLY A 34 -1.98 0.99 9.11
C GLY A 34 -1.70 -0.40 8.54
N ALA A 35 -2.13 -0.64 7.30
CA ALA A 35 -1.83 -1.89 6.60
C ALA A 35 -0.32 -2.10 6.41
N ILE A 36 0.43 -1.06 6.02
CA ILE A 36 1.89 -1.14 5.87
C ILE A 36 2.58 -1.48 7.19
N ARG A 37 2.12 -0.93 8.32
CA ARG A 37 2.66 -1.26 9.65
C ARG A 37 2.51 -2.75 9.95
N VAL A 38 1.32 -3.31 9.73
CA VAL A 38 1.02 -4.73 9.94
C VAL A 38 1.86 -5.61 9.00
N MET A 39 2.00 -5.22 7.73
CA MET A 39 2.88 -5.90 6.78
C MET A 39 4.32 -5.94 7.28
N GLY A 40 4.83 -4.80 7.78
CA GLY A 40 6.16 -4.69 8.36
C GLY A 40 6.36 -5.59 9.58
N GLU A 41 5.40 -5.60 10.51
CA GLU A 41 5.42 -6.47 11.69
C GLU A 41 5.47 -7.95 11.30
N ARG A 42 4.68 -8.37 10.30
CA ARG A 42 4.71 -9.75 9.78
C ARG A 42 6.08 -10.10 9.21
N LEU A 43 6.67 -9.24 8.38
CA LEU A 43 7.98 -9.48 7.76
C LEU A 43 9.11 -9.53 8.78
N LEU A 44 9.04 -8.68 9.82
CA LEU A 44 10.04 -8.63 10.89
C LEU A 44 9.88 -9.79 11.88
N GLY A 45 8.65 -10.22 12.18
CA GLY A 45 8.39 -11.37 13.05
C GLY A 45 8.93 -12.69 12.49
N HIS A 46 8.88 -12.88 11.17
CA HIS A 46 9.45 -14.08 10.53
C HIS A 46 10.99 -14.11 10.57
N LYS A 47 11.66 -12.97 10.80
CA LYS A 47 13.12 -12.94 10.92
C LYS A 47 13.64 -13.43 12.27
N SER A 48 12.85 -13.41 13.34
CA SER A 48 13.32 -13.93 14.64
C SER A 48 13.22 -15.44 14.74
N GLU A 49 12.29 -16.08 14.03
CA GLU A 49 12.16 -17.56 14.02
C GLU A 49 13.22 -18.24 13.14
N ALA A 50 13.70 -17.59 12.08
CA ALA A 50 14.74 -18.15 11.22
C ALA A 50 16.17 -18.09 11.83
N ALA A 51 16.33 -17.43 12.98
CA ALA A 51 17.62 -17.22 13.65
C ALA A 51 17.80 -18.05 14.94
N ALA A 52 16.84 -18.92 15.27
CA ALA A 52 16.88 -19.85 16.40
C ALA A 52 16.95 -21.30 15.90
#